data_AF-A0A2H6NAV1-F1
#
_entry.id   AF-A0A2H6NAV1-F1
#
_cell.length_a   1.000
_cell.length_b   1.000
_cell.length_c   1.000
_cell.angle_alpha   90.00
_cell.angle_beta   90.00
_cell.angle_gamma   90.00
#
_symmetry.space_group_name_H-M   'P 1'
#
loop_
_entity.id
_entity.type
_entity.pdbx_description
1 polymer ?
#
loop_
_entity_poly.entity_id
_entity_poly.type
_entity_poly.pdbx_seq_one_letter_code
_entity_poly.pdbx_strand_id
1 'polypeptide(L)'
;LIHREAREDPMEGRAEDFGQFLYDKIAQIRDGFNSNEGCPTEVARAGLETVIWEEFDSVTLDGVDRLLEGLRATTCLLDPCPTWLVLASRVVTRGWIHSIINASLSEG
;
A
#
# COMPACT_ATOMS: atom_id res chain seq x y z
N LEU A 1 14.18 31.75 51.15
CA LEU A 1 14.84 31.25 49.92
C LEU A 1 14.29 29.88 49.61
N ILE A 2 13.30 29.78 48.72
CA ILE A 2 12.77 28.48 48.28
C ILE A 2 13.64 28.03 47.11
N HIS A 3 14.39 26.94 47.30
CA HIS A 3 15.08 26.23 46.22
C HIS A 3 14.02 25.69 45.26
N ARG A 4 13.90 26.32 44.09
CA ARG A 4 13.14 25.80 42.96
C ARG A 4 14.02 24.77 42.28
N GLU A 5 13.84 23.51 42.63
CA GLU A 5 14.39 22.40 41.85
C GLU A 5 13.84 22.52 40.42
N ALA A 6 14.73 22.75 39.46
CA ALA A 6 14.41 22.70 38.04
C ALA A 6 14.06 21.26 37.71
N ARG A 7 12.77 20.95 37.63
CA ARG A 7 12.30 19.68 37.06
C ARG A 7 12.57 19.78 35.56
N GLU A 8 13.54 19.02 35.08
CA GLU A 8 13.77 18.84 33.64
C GLU A 8 12.45 18.43 32.99
N ASP A 9 12.07 19.13 31.92
CA ASP A 9 10.81 18.83 31.22
C ASP A 9 10.97 17.45 30.58
N PRO A 10 10.09 16.46 30.87
CA PRO A 10 10.17 15.14 30.27
C PRO A 10 10.17 15.14 28.73
N MET A 11 9.76 16.25 28.11
CA MET A 11 9.68 16.47 26.67
C MET A 11 10.96 17.09 26.07
N GLU A 12 11.85 17.65 26.89
CA GLU A 12 13.07 18.32 26.45
C GLU A 12 14.01 17.31 25.78
N GLY A 13 14.52 17.64 24.58
CA GLY A 13 15.41 16.76 23.82
C GLY A 13 14.70 15.66 23.00
N ARG A 14 13.40 15.39 23.23
CA ARG A 14 12.72 14.27 22.55
C ARG A 14 12.52 14.50 21.05
N ALA A 15 12.42 15.75 20.62
CA ALA A 15 12.32 16.08 19.20
C ALA A 15 13.66 15.85 18.49
N GLU A 16 14.76 16.20 19.17
CA GLU A 16 16.13 15.97 18.72
C GLU A 16 16.44 14.48 18.68
N ASP A 17 16.09 13.72 19.72
CA ASP A 17 16.25 12.27 19.78
C ASP A 17 15.48 11.55 18.66
N PHE A 18 14.23 11.97 18.42
CA PHE A 18 13.43 11.45 17.32
C PHE A 18 14.04 11.81 15.96
N GLY A 19 14.53 13.04 15.79
CA GLY A 19 15.21 13.49 14.59
C GLY A 19 16.46 12.66 14.29
N GLN A 20 17.26 12.37 15.32
CA GLN A 20 18.46 11.54 15.20
C GLN A 20 18.10 10.10 14.84
N PHE A 21 17.12 9.51 15.54
CA PHE A 21 16.64 8.16 15.23
C PHE A 21 16.13 8.04 13.78
N LEU A 22 15.38 9.02 13.30
CA LEU A 22 14.87 9.05 11.93
C LEU A 22 16.02 9.16 10.92
N TYR A 23 16.99 10.02 11.19
CA TYR A 23 18.17 10.19 10.35
C TYR A 23 18.97 8.88 10.22
N ASP A 24 19.24 8.21 11.34
CA ASP A 24 19.97 6.94 11.38
C ASP A 24 19.22 5.85 10.62
N LYS A 25 17.88 5.79 10.77
CA LYS A 25 17.05 4.82 10.05
C LYS A 25 17.05 5.04 8.54
N ILE A 26 17.02 6.29 8.09
CA ILE A 26 17.13 6.64 6.67
C ILE A 26 18.51 6.24 6.12
N ALA A 27 19.58 6.46 6.89
CA ALA A 27 20.93 6.05 6.51
C ALA A 27 21.03 4.52 6.35
N GLN A 28 20.49 3.75 7.30
CA GLN A 28 20.44 2.29 7.23
C GLN A 28 19.66 1.77 6.00
N ILE A 29 18.50 2.36 5.69
CA ILE A 29 17.72 1.96 4.50
C ILE A 29 18.50 2.24 3.21
N ARG A 30 19.15 3.40 3.12
CA ARG A 30 19.99 3.74 1.95
C ARG A 30 21.17 2.80 1.82
N ASP A 31 21.81 2.44 2.92
CA ASP A 31 22.93 1.50 2.94
C ASP A 31 22.50 0.09 2.52
N GLY A 32 21.35 -0.38 3.01
CA GLY A 32 20.76 -1.65 2.58
C GLY A 32 20.31 -1.67 1.11
N PHE A 33 19.92 -0.52 0.55
CA PHE A 33 19.60 -0.40 -0.88
C PHE A 33 20.85 -0.38 -1.78
N ASN A 34 21.93 0.25 -1.32
CA ASN A 34 23.20 0.32 -2.06
C ASN A 34 24.04 -0.96 -1.89
N SER A 35 23.83 -1.70 -0.80
CA SER A 35 24.28 -3.07 -0.64
C SER A 35 23.45 -3.94 -1.57
N ASN A 36 23.87 -4.05 -2.83
CA ASN A 36 23.31 -5.00 -3.80
C ASN A 36 23.64 -6.44 -3.38
N GLU A 37 23.14 -6.86 -2.21
CA GLU A 37 23.02 -8.25 -1.85
C GLU A 37 21.86 -8.77 -2.69
N GLY A 38 22.26 -9.39 -3.82
CA GLY A 38 21.44 -9.57 -4.99
C GLY A 38 20.02 -9.97 -4.65
N CYS A 39 19.08 -9.26 -5.27
CA CYS A 39 17.71 -9.74 -5.44
C CYS A 39 17.77 -11.26 -5.64
N PRO A 40 17.12 -12.09 -4.81
CA PRO A 40 17.03 -13.49 -5.08
C PRO A 40 16.50 -13.64 -6.50
N THR A 41 17.35 -14.17 -7.38
CA THR A 41 17.03 -14.60 -8.74
C THR A 41 16.09 -15.81 -8.69
N GLU A 42 15.07 -15.77 -7.82
CA GLU A 42 14.01 -16.76 -7.63
C GLU A 42 12.66 -16.26 -8.15
N VAL A 43 12.62 -15.12 -8.85
CA VAL A 43 11.45 -14.71 -9.66
C VAL A 43 11.69 -15.00 -11.15
N ALA A 44 12.73 -15.76 -11.48
CA ALA A 44 12.96 -16.27 -12.82
C ALA A 44 12.35 -17.68 -12.96
N ARG A 45 11.00 -17.78 -13.03
CA ARG A 45 10.20 -18.89 -13.64
C ARG A 45 8.76 -19.02 -13.09
N ALA A 46 8.03 -17.92 -12.89
CA ALA A 46 6.62 -18.00 -13.26
C ALA A 46 6.63 -17.93 -14.79
N GLY A 47 6.23 -19.01 -15.46
CA GLY A 47 6.39 -19.16 -16.90
C GLY A 47 5.86 -17.95 -17.67
N LEU A 48 6.54 -17.64 -18.78
CA LEU A 48 5.99 -16.86 -19.89
C LEU A 48 4.78 -17.60 -20.48
N GLU A 49 3.74 -17.79 -19.70
CA GLU A 49 2.42 -18.11 -20.24
C GLU A 49 1.92 -16.80 -20.81
N THR A 50 1.98 -16.68 -22.13
CA THR A 50 1.29 -15.60 -22.85
C THR A 50 -0.19 -15.75 -22.54
N VAL A 51 -0.68 -14.96 -21.59
CA VAL A 51 -2.09 -14.89 -21.24
C VAL A 51 -2.83 -14.41 -22.50
N ILE A 52 -3.75 -15.24 -22.99
CA ILE A 52 -4.60 -14.89 -24.13
C ILE A 52 -5.76 -14.06 -23.58
N TRP A 53 -5.57 -12.75 -23.52
CA TRP A 53 -6.55 -11.81 -22.95
C TRP A 53 -7.92 -11.84 -23.65
N GLU A 54 -7.95 -12.28 -24.91
CA GLU A 54 -9.15 -12.45 -25.75
C GLU A 54 -10.08 -13.58 -25.25
N GLU A 55 -9.60 -14.50 -24.42
CA GLU A 55 -10.42 -15.56 -23.83
C GLU A 55 -11.28 -15.08 -22.65
N PHE A 56 -10.97 -13.90 -22.09
CA PHE A 56 -11.70 -13.37 -20.94
C PHE A 56 -12.89 -12.52 -21.39
N ASP A 57 -14.06 -12.84 -20.83
CA ASP A 57 -15.27 -12.05 -21.04
C ASP A 57 -15.15 -10.64 -20.41
N SER A 58 -15.71 -9.65 -21.09
CA SER A 58 -15.88 -8.32 -20.51
C SER A 58 -16.76 -8.37 -19.26
N VAL A 59 -16.38 -7.63 -18.23
CA VAL A 59 -17.15 -7.53 -17.00
C VAL A 59 -18.34 -6.59 -17.21
N THR A 60 -19.51 -6.96 -16.69
CA THR A 60 -20.68 -6.06 -16.64
C THR A 60 -20.66 -5.23 -15.37
N LEU A 61 -21.40 -4.13 -15.34
CA LEU A 61 -21.55 -3.32 -14.12
C LEU A 61 -22.13 -4.13 -12.94
N ASP A 62 -23.05 -5.06 -13.20
CA ASP A 62 -23.58 -5.98 -12.17
C ASP A 62 -22.53 -7.02 -11.73
N GLY A 63 -21.63 -7.42 -12.64
CA GLY A 63 -20.47 -8.24 -12.30
C GLY A 63 -19.52 -7.53 -11.33
N VAL A 64 -19.26 -6.23 -11.58
CA VAL A 64 -18.49 -5.39 -10.64
C VAL A 64 -19.19 -5.27 -9.30
N ASP A 65 -20.52 -5.11 -9.29
CA ASP A 65 -21.29 -5.07 -8.05
C ASP A 65 -21.16 -6.34 -7.22
N ARG A 66 -21.24 -7.51 -7.85
CA ARG A 66 -21.05 -8.81 -7.18
C ARG A 66 -19.63 -8.98 -6.63
N LEU A 67 -18.62 -8.50 -7.36
CA LEU A 67 -17.23 -8.51 -6.90
C LEU A 67 -17.07 -7.64 -5.65
N LEU A 68 -17.61 -6.42 -5.68
CA LEU A 68 -17.58 -5.50 -4.54
C LEU A 68 -18.35 -6.06 -3.33
N GLU A 69 -19.48 -6.73 -3.54
CA GLU A 69 -20.23 -7.38 -2.47
C GLU A 69 -19.47 -8.53 -1.80
N GLY A 70 -18.55 -9.17 -2.51
CA GLY A 70 -17.67 -10.21 -1.97
C GLY A 70 -16.50 -9.66 -1.13
N LEU A 71 -16.22 -8.36 -1.19
CA LEU A 71 -15.10 -7.77 -0.47
C LEU A 71 -15.40 -7.62 1.02
N ARG A 72 -14.42 -8.00 1.85
CA ARG A 72 -14.46 -7.72 3.28
C ARG A 72 -13.78 -6.38 3.54
N ALA A 73 -14.58 -5.38 3.94
CA ALA A 73 -14.05 -4.13 4.44
C ALA A 73 -13.17 -4.41 5.66
N THR A 74 -11.89 -4.14 5.52
CA THR A 74 -10.97 -4.10 6.65
C THR A 74 -11.01 -2.70 7.24
N THR A 75 -11.20 -2.61 8.55
CA THR A 75 -11.15 -1.34 9.29
C THR A 75 -9.78 -1.10 9.91
N CYS A 76 -8.76 -1.85 9.48
CA CYS A 76 -7.41 -1.71 9.99
C CYS A 76 -6.78 -0.40 9.48
N LEU A 77 -6.31 0.44 10.40
CA LEU A 77 -5.67 1.72 10.08
C LEU A 77 -4.38 1.54 9.23
N LEU A 78 -3.75 0.37 9.33
CA LEU A 78 -2.52 0.01 8.60
C LEU A 78 -2.79 -0.97 7.46
N ASP A 79 -4.04 -1.09 6.99
CA ASP A 79 -4.32 -1.94 5.84
C ASP A 79 -3.68 -1.34 4.57
N PRO A 80 -2.78 -2.06 3.87
CA PRO A 80 -2.23 -1.61 2.60
C PRO A 80 -3.29 -1.50 1.49
N CYS A 81 -4.44 -2.16 1.65
CA CYS A 81 -5.55 -2.11 0.70
C CYS A 81 -6.80 -1.59 1.42
N PRO A 82 -7.12 -0.28 1.32
CA PRO A 82 -8.27 0.32 2.01
C PRO A 82 -9.58 -0.09 1.34
N THR A 83 -9.92 -1.38 1.42
CA THR A 83 -11.11 -1.99 0.83
C THR A 83 -12.38 -1.30 1.32
N TRP A 84 -12.37 -0.84 2.58
CA TRP A 84 -13.43 -0.01 3.14
C TRP A 84 -13.69 1.27 2.33
N LEU A 85 -12.65 1.92 1.79
CA LEU A 85 -12.78 3.15 1.02
C LEU A 85 -13.41 2.87 -0.34
N VAL A 86 -13.00 1.78 -0.99
CA VAL A 86 -13.58 1.33 -2.26
C VAL A 86 -15.07 1.04 -2.09
N LEU A 87 -15.44 0.36 -1.00
CA LEU A 87 -16.84 0.05 -0.67
C LEU A 87 -17.64 1.31 -0.31
N ALA A 88 -17.08 2.21 0.49
CA ALA A 88 -17.72 3.47 0.85
C ALA A 88 -17.95 4.39 -0.36
N SER A 89 -17.08 4.29 -1.37
CA SER A 89 -17.16 5.08 -2.61
C SER A 89 -17.73 4.29 -3.79
N ARG A 90 -18.38 3.13 -3.55
CA ARG A 90 -18.87 2.19 -4.59
C ARG A 90 -19.62 2.87 -5.74
N VAL A 91 -20.49 3.83 -5.45
CA VAL A 91 -21.28 4.53 -6.49
C VAL A 91 -20.38 5.24 -7.50
N VAL A 92 -19.26 5.81 -7.03
CA VAL A 92 -18.29 6.52 -7.87
C VAL A 92 -17.30 5.54 -8.50
N THR A 93 -16.78 4.59 -7.72
CA THR A 93 -15.72 3.68 -8.17
C THR A 93 -16.23 2.57 -9.09
N ARG A 94 -17.51 2.18 -9.03
CA ARG A 94 -18.12 1.14 -9.88
C ARG A 94 -17.84 1.35 -11.36
N GLY A 95 -18.11 2.55 -11.87
CA GLY A 95 -17.90 2.87 -13.28
C GLY A 95 -16.43 2.85 -13.67
N TRP A 96 -15.56 3.33 -12.80
CA TRP A 96 -14.11 3.34 -13.06
C TRP A 96 -13.53 1.94 -13.06
N ILE A 97 -13.90 1.09 -12.10
CA ILE A 97 -13.46 -0.30 -12.03
C ILE A 97 -13.90 -1.07 -13.28
N HIS A 98 -15.16 -0.90 -13.69
CA HIS A 98 -15.67 -1.50 -14.92
C HIS A 98 -14.84 -1.07 -16.16
N SER A 99 -14.59 0.23 -16.31
CA SER A 99 -13.83 0.75 -17.44
C SER A 99 -12.37 0.28 -17.43
N ILE A 100 -11.72 0.27 -16.27
CA ILE A 100 -10.33 -0.18 -16.13
C ILE A 100 -10.21 -1.65 -16.52
N ILE A 101 -11.06 -2.52 -15.95
CA ILE A 101 -11.01 -3.97 -16.23
C ILE A 101 -11.20 -4.22 -17.73
N ASN A 102 -12.24 -3.64 -18.33
CA ASN A 102 -12.54 -3.89 -19.74
C ASN A 102 -11.52 -3.26 -20.69
N ALA A 103 -10.90 -2.13 -20.33
CA ALA A 103 -9.78 -1.58 -21.09
C ALA A 103 -8.55 -2.48 -21.00
N SER A 104 -8.23 -3.02 -19.81
CA SER A 104 -7.10 -3.92 -19.62
C SER A 104 -7.21 -5.19 -20.47
N LEU A 105 -8.42 -5.73 -20.68
CA LEU A 105 -8.64 -6.88 -21.57
C LEU A 105 -8.28 -6.60 -23.03
N SER A 106 -8.32 -5.33 -23.46
CA SER A 106 -7.97 -4.94 -24.83
C SER A 106 -6.50 -4.56 -25.01
N GLU A 107 -5.80 -4.25 -23.92
CA GLU A 107 -4.44 -3.69 -23.95
C GLU A 107 -3.33 -4.68 -23.56
N GLY A 108 -3.71 -5.82 -22.97
CA GLY A 108 -2.93 -7.06 -22.78
C GLY A 108 -1.40 -6.99 -22.67
#